data_AF-A0A1H1TTR8-F1
#
_entry.id   AF-A0A1H1TTR8-F1
#
_cell.length_a   1.000
_cell.length_b   1.000
_cell.length_c   1.000
_cell.angle_alpha   90.00
_cell.angle_beta   90.00
_cell.angle_gamma   90.00
#
_symmetry.space_group_name_H-M   'P 1'
#
loop_
_entity.id
_entity.type
_entity.pdbx_description
1 polymer ?
#
loop_
_entity_poly.entity_id
_entity_poly.type
_entity_poly.pdbx_seq_one_letter_code
_entity_poly.pdbx_strand_id
1 'polypeptide(L)'
;MRVDNQIISLDPFFVQISANKRKLRVIGIKMDLEQEPKWINGREQFCWIVTVKFLDDYQQIELHFNYNDECVKKDTIRPFVPKIEFPNRIIN
;
A
#
# COMPACT_ATOMS: atom_id res chain seq x y z
N MET A 1 3.90 11.06 4.36
CA MET A 1 4.51 10.47 3.14
C MET A 1 3.91 11.09 1.90
N ARG A 2 4.71 11.30 0.86
CA ARG A 2 4.31 12.07 -0.34
C ARG A 2 4.29 11.21 -1.59
N VAL A 3 3.15 11.21 -2.27
CA VAL A 3 2.97 10.62 -3.59
C VAL A 3 2.70 11.76 -4.56
N ASP A 4 3.62 11.96 -5.50
CA ASP A 4 3.59 13.11 -6.41
C ASP A 4 3.52 14.43 -5.59
N ASN A 5 2.52 15.28 -5.80
CA ASN A 5 2.32 16.53 -5.03
C ASN A 5 1.32 16.38 -3.87
N GLN A 6 0.98 15.15 -3.47
CA GLN A 6 -0.03 14.90 -2.44
C GLN A 6 0.58 14.21 -1.23
N ILE A 7 0.23 14.70 -0.04
CA ILE A 7 0.53 14.02 1.22
C ILE A 7 -0.55 12.96 1.48
N ILE A 8 -0.11 11.74 1.75
CA ILE A 8 -0.94 10.65 2.21
C ILE A 8 -0.85 10.58 3.73
N SER A 9 -2.01 10.63 4.39
CA SER A 9 -2.18 10.32 5.81
C SER A 9 -1.99 8.82 6.04
N LEU A 10 -1.27 8.47 7.11
CA LEU A 10 -1.02 7.10 7.52
C LEU A 10 -2.09 6.57 8.50
N ASP A 11 -3.07 7.40 8.88
CA ASP A 11 -4.18 7.00 9.75
C ASP A 11 -5.11 6.01 8.99
N PRO A 12 -5.26 4.76 9.47
CA PRO A 12 -6.10 3.76 8.82
C PRO A 12 -7.60 4.06 8.90
N PHE A 13 -8.04 4.91 9.83
CA PHE A 13 -9.45 5.30 9.97
C PHE A 13 -9.82 6.49 9.09
N PHE A 14 -8.83 7.23 8.59
CA PHE A 14 -9.04 8.41 7.77
C PHE A 14 -9.25 8.04 6.28
N VAL A 15 -10.40 8.44 5.72
CA VAL A 15 -10.67 8.31 4.28
C VAL A 15 -10.04 9.49 3.56
N GLN A 16 -9.31 9.20 2.49
CA GLN A 16 -8.58 10.18 1.70
C GLN A 16 -9.03 10.11 0.25
N ILE A 17 -8.86 11.21 -0.48
CA ILE A 17 -9.11 11.28 -1.92
C ILE A 17 -7.76 11.28 -2.64
N SER A 18 -7.50 10.30 -3.50
CA SER A 18 -6.29 10.25 -4.32
C SER A 18 -6.29 11.31 -5.43
N ALA A 19 -5.12 11.49 -6.07
CA ALA A 19 -4.95 12.37 -7.24
C ALA A 19 -5.94 12.08 -8.38
N ASN A 20 -6.33 10.82 -8.59
CA ASN A 20 -7.33 10.42 -9.58
C ASN A 20 -8.78 10.46 -9.04
N LYS A 21 -9.03 11.21 -7.96
CA LYS A 21 -10.34 11.42 -7.33
C LYS A 21 -11.02 10.16 -6.79
N ARG A 22 -10.24 9.12 -6.49
CA ARG A 22 -10.76 7.88 -5.88
C ARG A 22 -10.64 7.94 -4.37
N LYS A 23 -11.62 7.36 -3.66
CA LYS A 23 -11.56 7.23 -2.20
C LYS A 23 -10.62 6.08 -1.84
N LEU A 24 -9.69 6.32 -0.92
CA LEU A 24 -8.77 5.31 -0.42
C LEU A 24 -8.59 5.37 1.09
N ARG A 25 -8.04 4.29 1.65
CA ARG A 25 -7.52 4.20 3.03
C ARG A 25 -6.18 3.49 3.03
N VAL A 26 -5.33 3.85 3.99
CA VAL A 26 -4.15 3.05 4.32
C VAL A 26 -4.61 1.82 5.10
N ILE A 27 -4.11 0.64 4.72
CA ILE A 27 -4.46 -0.64 5.36
C ILE A 27 -3.25 -1.41 5.86
N GLY A 28 -2.03 -0.96 5.52
CA GLY A 28 -0.80 -1.60 5.96
C GLY A 28 0.38 -0.64 5.85
N ILE A 29 1.32 -0.76 6.79
CA ILE A 29 2.58 -0.02 6.80
C ILE A 29 3.63 -1.02 7.30
N LYS A 30 4.70 -1.21 6.53
CA LYS A 30 5.83 -2.06 6.91
C LYS A 30 7.13 -1.41 6.47
N MET A 31 8.21 -1.72 7.18
CA MET A 31 9.56 -1.34 6.78
C MET A 31 9.96 -2.15 5.55
N ASP A 32 10.66 -1.53 4.61
CA ASP A 32 11.29 -2.24 3.48
C ASP A 32 12.62 -2.83 3.94
N LEU A 33 12.63 -4.11 4.29
CA LEU A 33 13.81 -4.82 4.81
C LEU A 33 14.81 -5.19 3.71
N GLU A 34 14.46 -5.04 2.44
CA GLU A 34 15.39 -5.29 1.33
C GLU A 34 16.36 -4.11 1.12
N GLN A 35 16.08 -2.96 1.72
CA GLN A 35 16.89 -1.76 1.62
C GLN A 35 17.57 -1.44 2.95
N GLU A 36 18.88 -1.20 2.90
CA GLU A 36 19.62 -0.78 4.08
C GLU A 36 19.18 0.63 4.52
N PRO A 37 19.07 0.86 5.84
CA PRO A 37 18.77 2.18 6.35
C PRO A 37 19.90 3.18 6.06
N LYS A 38 19.56 4.48 6.01
CA LYS A 38 20.53 5.56 5.82
C LYS A 38 20.65 6.43 7.06
N TRP A 39 21.88 6.78 7.41
CA TRP A 39 22.17 7.77 8.44
C TRP A 39 22.11 9.18 7.84
N ILE A 40 21.13 9.98 8.27
CA ILE A 40 20.92 11.35 7.80
C ILE A 40 20.73 12.24 9.02
N ASN A 41 21.54 13.30 9.14
CA ASN A 41 21.49 14.25 10.25
C ASN A 41 21.52 13.58 11.64
N GLY A 42 22.35 12.54 11.80
CA GLY A 42 22.51 11.81 13.06
C GLY A 42 21.33 10.91 13.44
N ARG A 43 20.43 10.61 12.52
CA ARG A 43 19.32 9.66 12.71
C ARG A 43 19.30 8.61 11.62
N GLU A 44 18.93 7.41 12.00
CA GLU A 44 18.67 6.32 11.07
C GLU A 44 17.30 6.53 10.40
N GLN A 45 17.29 6.50 9.07
CA GLN A 45 16.10 6.65 8.24
C GLN A 45 15.87 5.38 7.43
N PHE A 46 14.62 4.97 7.33
CA PHE A 46 14.22 3.70 6.70
C PHE A 46 13.39 3.94 5.44
N CYS A 47 13.43 2.97 4.53
CA CYS A 47 12.46 2.85 3.45
C CYS A 47 11.19 2.17 3.98
N TRP A 48 10.03 2.55 3.45
CA TRP A 48 8.72 2.08 3.91
C TRP A 48 7.88 1.59 2.75
N ILE A 49 7.05 0.58 3.02
CA ILE A 49 6.03 0.09 2.10
C ILE A 49 4.68 0.35 2.76
N VAL A 50 3.85 1.16 2.11
CA VAL A 50 2.49 1.47 2.55
C VAL A 50 1.50 0.82 1.60
N THR A 51 0.64 -0.02 2.15
CA THR A 51 -0.47 -0.61 1.41
C THR A 51 -1.69 0.28 1.54
N VAL A 52 -2.25 0.70 0.40
CA VAL A 52 -3.53 1.41 0.34
C VAL A 52 -4.57 0.60 -0.39
N LYS A 53 -5.82 0.78 0.02
CA LYS A 53 -6.99 0.14 -0.57
C LYS A 53 -7.95 1.21 -1.08
N PHE A 54 -8.34 1.09 -2.34
CA PHE A 54 -9.41 1.89 -2.90
C PHE A 54 -10.77 1.36 -2.46
N LEU A 55 -11.69 2.26 -2.13
CA LEU A 55 -12.97 1.92 -1.51
C LEU A 55 -14.09 1.63 -2.52
N ASP A 56 -13.88 1.99 -3.78
CA ASP A 56 -14.83 1.77 -4.89
C ASP A 56 -14.76 0.34 -5.43
N ASP A 57 -13.56 -0.21 -5.66
CA ASP A 57 -13.36 -1.52 -6.29
C ASP A 57 -12.52 -2.50 -5.45
N TYR A 58 -12.16 -2.10 -4.22
CA TYR A 58 -11.34 -2.91 -3.30
C TYR A 58 -9.93 -3.22 -3.82
N GLN A 59 -9.49 -2.57 -4.90
CA GLN A 59 -8.13 -2.70 -5.43
C GLN A 59 -7.12 -2.24 -4.36
N GLN A 60 -6.03 -3.00 -4.24
CA GLN A 60 -4.94 -2.67 -3.34
C GLN A 60 -3.68 -2.36 -4.13
N ILE A 61 -2.91 -1.40 -3.64
CA ILE A 61 -1.60 -1.07 -4.18
C ILE A 61 -0.60 -0.94 -3.02
N GLU A 62 0.63 -1.35 -3.24
CA GLU A 62 1.76 -1.04 -2.38
C GLU A 62 2.50 0.18 -2.94
N LEU A 63 2.79 1.13 -2.06
CA LEU A 63 3.54 2.34 -2.34
C LEU A 63 4.88 2.23 -1.60
N HIS A 64 5.98 2.24 -2.33
CA HIS A 64 7.31 2.18 -1.74
C HIS A 64 7.85 3.60 -1.59
N PHE A 65 8.26 3.95 -0.39
CA PHE A 65 8.82 5.23 -0.03
C PHE A 65 10.30 5.07 0.31
N ASN A 66 11.10 6.00 -0.18
CA ASN A 66 12.49 6.11 0.23
C ASN A 66 12.61 6.76 1.63
N TYR A 67 13.83 6.86 2.14
CA TYR A 67 14.21 7.51 3.39
C TYR A 67 13.87 9.03 3.48
N ASN A 68 13.39 9.64 2.40
CA ASN A 68 12.91 11.04 2.35
C ASN A 68 11.38 11.13 2.30
N ASP A 69 10.66 10.04 2.58
CA ASP A 69 9.20 9.94 2.47
C ASP A 69 8.65 10.20 1.06
N GLU A 70 9.47 9.98 0.02
CA GLU A 70 9.08 10.13 -1.38
C GLU A 70 8.73 8.78 -2.00
N CYS A 71 7.56 8.71 -2.64
CA CYS A 71 7.12 7.51 -3.35
C CYS A 71 8.00 7.24 -4.57
N VAL A 72 8.76 6.15 -4.54
CA VAL A 72 9.67 5.74 -5.62
C VAL A 72 9.09 4.62 -6.49
N LYS A 73 8.11 3.86 -5.99
CA LYS A 73 7.48 2.74 -6.72
C LYS A 73 6.02 2.55 -6.30
N LYS A 74 5.19 2.08 -7.24
CA LYS A 74 3.78 1.73 -7.03
C LYS A 74 3.53 0.34 -7.62
N ASP A 75 3.17 -0.63 -6.78
CA ASP A 75 2.89 -2.01 -7.20
C ASP A 75 1.40 -2.34 -7.00
N THR A 76 0.73 -2.83 -8.03
CA THR A 76 -0.67 -3.27 -7.90
C THR A 76 -0.70 -4.67 -7.31
N ILE A 77 -1.36 -4.81 -6.16
CA ILE A 77 -1.63 -6.12 -5.57
C ILE A 77 -2.85 -6.70 -6.29
N ARG A 78 -2.64 -7.77 -7.06
CA ARG A 78 -3.78 -8.55 -7.56
C ARG A 78 -4.46 -9.19 -6.35
N PRO A 79 -5.79 -9.08 -6.20
CA PRO A 79 -6.46 -9.81 -5.15
C PRO A 79 -6.16 -11.30 -5.35
N PHE A 80 -5.62 -11.94 -4.31
CA PHE A 80 -5.58 -13.39 -4.27
C PHE A 80 -7.03 -13.86 -4.28
N VAL A 81 -7.49 -14.39 -5.41
CA VAL A 81 -8.77 -15.08 -5.51
C VAL A 81 -8.44 -16.55 -5.21
N PRO A 82 -8.72 -17.05 -3.99
CA PRO A 82 -8.62 -18.48 -3.77
C PRO A 82 -9.54 -19.17 -4.78
N LYS A 83 -9.00 -20.09 -5.57
CA LYS A 83 -9.81 -21.01 -6.36
C LYS A 83 -10.59 -21.86 -5.37
N ILE A 84 -11.83 -21.47 -5.07
CA ILE A 84 -12.78 -22.33 -4.39
C ILE A 84 -13.21 -23.35 -5.44
N GLU A 85 -12.52 -24.48 -5.49
CA GLU A 85 -12.99 -25.65 -6.22
C GLU A 85 -14.15 -26.22 -5.41
N PHE A 86 -15.38 -25.99 -5.87
CA PHE A 86 -16.51 -26.72 -5.35
C PHE A 86 -16.40 -28.16 -5.88
N PRO A 87 -16.22 -29.18 -5.02
CA PRO A 87 -16.30 -30.55 -5.48
C PRO A 87 -17.70 -30.75 -6.05
N ASN A 88 -17.77 -31.26 -7.29
CA ASN A 88 -19.03 -31.61 -7.94
C ASN A 88 -19.86 -32.45 -6.97
N ARG A 89 -20.94 -31.88 -6.45
CA ARG A 89 -21.97 -32.66 -5.77
C ARG A 89 -22.57 -33.57 -6.82
N ILE A 90 -22.15 -34.83 -6.80
CA ILE A 90 -22.89 -35.90 -7.46
C ILE A 90 -24.23 -35.98 -6.71
N ILE A 91 -25.28 -35.46 -7.34
CA ILE A 91 -26.65 -35.67 -6.90
C ILE A 91 -27.01 -37.05 -7.46
N ASN A 92 -27.01 -38.06 -6.59
CA ASN A 92 -27.64 -39.36 -6.87
C ASN A 92 -29.16 -39.23 -6.74
#